data_AF-A0A7Y3BUU5-F1
#
_entry.id   AF-A0A7Y3BUU5-F1
#
_cell.length_a   1.000
_cell.length_b   1.000
_cell.length_c   1.000
_cell.angle_alpha   90.00
_cell.angle_beta   90.00
_cell.angle_gamma   90.00
#
_symmetry.space_group_name_H-M   'P 1'
#
loop_
_entity.id
_entity.type
_entity.pdbx_description
1 polymer ?
#
loop_
_entity_poly.entity_id
_entity_poly.type
_entity_poly.pdbx_seq_one_letter_code
_entity_poly.pdbx_strand_id
1 'polypeptide(L)'
;MTDITESCDDGNTSTGDGCTNACTVEPEWSAANAITFSTSALSTNDYPGAAGSWTFAPDNSWTTQNINTNAPTIGLFGVDAMRGTYALEFEVETTDDDDFIGIVFGFNDGDTSNAAADYLLLDWKQATQTVGASTGLVGLALSHVQGIPDGFDDFWPHRCPAPGTTCVKELARAASLGSTPWTDNFGHIFHVTYRADRLLVMVDGFVQFDVSPSDFPGEFAGDVFPSGEIGFYSFSQASSTTRNIGMIGPSVLNKTTVSDADLYVTTGSGTTTINVADYFSDTDDSLDMNLILVTSVTGAATTSDPASGAPGGTIELTPDDDTVPTSYAVTYTACDDHPVVPDCDTATVTVHYEIACGNGLLETGEGCDDGNTTSGDGCNATCLLEDGGSCTSGAQCESTLCDTVGGNTCEQLDVCGNGVLEPAQGEVCDDGGTDNGDGCSNNCLLEEGGSCTLGTQCATGQCDVDGLGCVVCFDDQVGTAIDAGCGGVAPYCDASGVFPFCVAGCADDGPGATDIGCSGADNACDESGSNPACVDCTETADCALGDACDVAANSCV
;
A
#
# COMPACT_ATOMS: atom_id res chain seq x y z
N MET A 1 3.80 2.35 -0.80
CA MET A 1 4.83 3.06 -1.59
C MET A 1 4.93 4.46 -1.02
N THR A 2 6.10 4.89 -0.59
CA THR A 2 6.31 6.23 -0.02
C THR A 2 6.19 7.28 -1.12
N ASP A 3 5.22 8.19 -1.03
CA ASP A 3 5.22 9.38 -1.88
C ASP A 3 6.25 10.38 -1.34
N ILE A 4 7.51 10.10 -1.67
CA ILE A 4 8.67 10.97 -1.42
C ILE A 4 8.80 12.07 -2.48
N THR A 5 7.78 12.29 -3.32
CA THR A 5 7.87 13.25 -4.43
C THR A 5 7.23 14.60 -4.15
N GLU A 6 6.43 14.72 -3.09
CA GLU A 6 5.81 15.97 -2.69
C GLU A 6 6.76 16.83 -1.84
N SER A 7 7.16 17.98 -2.38
CA SER A 7 8.09 18.92 -1.73
C SER A 7 7.37 19.94 -0.83
N CYS A 8 6.04 20.02 -0.88
CA CYS A 8 5.13 20.86 -0.07
C CYS A 8 3.69 20.34 -0.25
N ASP A 9 2.78 20.59 0.70
CA ASP A 9 1.33 20.39 0.54
C ASP A 9 0.63 21.54 1.29
N ASP A 10 -0.27 22.26 0.62
CA ASP A 10 -1.06 23.37 1.18
C ASP A 10 -2.58 23.10 1.12
N GLY A 11 -2.96 21.83 0.93
CA GLY A 11 -4.33 21.34 0.98
C GLY A 11 -5.21 21.83 -0.17
N ASN A 12 -4.62 22.37 -1.25
CA ASN A 12 -5.37 22.88 -2.39
C ASN A 12 -4.62 22.71 -3.74
N THR A 13 -5.16 23.28 -4.83
CA THR A 13 -4.57 23.12 -6.20
C THR A 13 -4.21 24.45 -6.86
N SER A 14 -4.17 25.51 -6.06
CA SER A 14 -3.78 26.84 -6.51
C SER A 14 -2.28 26.86 -6.82
N THR A 15 -1.87 27.85 -7.58
CA THR A 15 -0.45 28.12 -7.84
C THR A 15 -0.22 29.57 -7.45
N GLY A 16 0.85 29.87 -6.72
CA GLY A 16 1.20 31.17 -6.15
C GLY A 16 1.06 31.25 -4.63
N ASP A 17 0.71 30.13 -3.97
CA ASP A 17 0.51 30.00 -2.52
C ASP A 17 1.63 29.24 -1.81
N GLY A 18 2.69 28.87 -2.52
CA GLY A 18 3.88 28.23 -1.95
C GLY A 18 4.01 26.76 -2.34
N CYS A 19 2.93 26.13 -2.80
CA CYS A 19 2.97 24.84 -3.45
C CYS A 19 2.34 24.87 -4.84
N THR A 20 3.06 24.33 -5.83
CA THR A 20 2.46 24.14 -7.16
C THR A 20 1.41 23.04 -7.11
N ASN A 21 0.48 23.08 -8.07
CA ASN A 21 -0.42 21.95 -8.39
C ASN A 21 0.27 20.63 -8.79
N ALA A 22 1.60 20.63 -8.84
CA ALA A 22 2.44 19.46 -9.08
C ALA A 22 3.21 19.05 -7.81
N CYS A 23 2.76 19.52 -6.63
CA CYS A 23 3.30 19.12 -5.33
C CYS A 23 4.79 19.48 -5.18
N THR A 24 5.22 20.57 -5.83
CA THR A 24 6.59 21.10 -5.76
C THR A 24 6.61 22.52 -5.21
N VAL A 25 7.59 22.82 -4.35
CA VAL A 25 7.79 24.17 -3.81
C VAL A 25 8.05 25.11 -4.98
N GLU A 26 7.21 26.12 -5.09
CA GLU A 26 7.36 27.12 -6.14
C GLU A 26 8.74 27.80 -6.03
N PRO A 27 9.44 28.08 -7.14
CA PRO A 27 10.85 28.51 -7.12
C PRO A 27 11.14 29.77 -6.27
N GLU A 28 10.15 30.63 -6.06
CA GLU A 28 10.19 31.79 -5.17
C GLU A 28 10.09 31.47 -3.66
N TRP A 29 9.82 30.22 -3.27
CA TRP A 29 9.48 29.79 -1.89
C TRP A 29 10.44 28.73 -1.28
N SER A 30 11.57 28.41 -1.92
CA SER A 30 12.54 27.47 -1.33
C SER A 30 13.11 28.00 0.00
N ALA A 31 13.16 27.14 1.03
CA ALA A 31 13.49 27.39 2.45
C ALA A 31 14.87 28.04 2.77
N ALA A 32 15.57 28.59 1.78
CA ALA A 32 16.90 29.14 1.93
C ALA A 32 16.94 30.57 2.49
N ASN A 33 15.82 31.27 2.67
CA ASN A 33 15.84 32.65 3.16
C ASN A 33 14.72 32.90 4.17
N ALA A 34 15.05 32.90 5.46
CA ALA A 34 14.39 33.85 6.36
C ALA A 34 14.59 35.24 5.73
N ILE A 35 13.51 35.85 5.23
CA ILE A 35 13.60 37.16 4.60
C ILE A 35 13.97 38.14 5.69
N THR A 36 15.26 38.49 5.74
CA THR A 36 15.74 39.63 6.50
C THR A 36 15.22 40.86 5.75
N PHE A 37 14.33 41.62 6.38
CA PHE A 37 13.87 42.89 5.85
C PHE A 37 15.11 43.75 5.55
N SER A 38 15.25 44.22 4.31
CA SER A 38 16.42 44.99 3.93
C SER A 38 16.37 46.37 4.61
N THR A 39 17.42 46.73 5.35
CA THR A 39 17.55 48.07 5.98
C THR A 39 17.63 49.22 4.98
N SER A 40 17.84 48.94 3.69
CA SER A 40 17.90 49.95 2.62
C SER A 40 16.53 50.38 2.08
N ALA A 41 15.43 49.78 2.55
CA ALA A 41 14.08 50.00 2.02
C ALA A 41 13.05 50.45 3.08
N LEU A 42 13.49 50.70 4.33
CA LEU A 42 12.63 51.32 5.33
C LEU A 42 12.41 52.80 5.00
N SER A 43 11.15 53.23 4.95
CA SER A 43 10.80 54.64 4.77
C SER A 43 9.64 55.04 5.66
N THR A 44 9.46 56.34 5.83
CA THR A 44 8.35 56.91 6.59
C THR A 44 7.58 57.85 5.68
N ASN A 45 6.27 57.67 5.64
CA ASN A 45 5.36 58.37 4.75
C ASN A 45 4.30 59.08 5.59
N ASP A 46 4.36 60.40 5.60
CA ASP A 46 3.43 61.23 6.36
C ASP A 46 2.38 61.81 5.40
N TYR A 47 1.11 61.75 5.79
CA TYR A 47 0.07 62.50 5.11
C TYR A 47 0.25 64.02 5.34
N PRO A 48 -0.20 64.88 4.40
CA PRO A 48 -0.10 66.32 4.57
C PRO A 48 -0.66 66.79 5.93
N GLY A 49 0.20 67.47 6.71
CA GLY A 49 -0.15 67.95 8.05
C GLY A 49 0.27 67.03 9.20
N ALA A 50 0.77 65.83 8.90
CA ALA A 50 1.43 64.95 9.86
C ALA A 50 2.94 65.23 9.92
N ALA A 51 3.54 64.85 11.05
CA ALA A 51 4.98 64.75 11.22
C ALA A 51 5.20 63.56 12.15
N GLY A 52 5.31 62.36 11.58
CA GLY A 52 5.48 61.12 12.33
C GLY A 52 6.85 61.01 12.99
N SER A 53 6.95 60.13 13.98
CA SER A 53 8.22 59.76 14.58
C SER A 53 8.28 58.24 14.69
N TRP A 54 8.92 57.59 13.72
CA TRP A 54 9.07 56.15 13.67
C TRP A 54 10.47 55.72 14.13
N THR A 55 10.53 54.73 15.01
CA THR A 55 11.77 54.08 15.43
C THR A 55 11.76 52.65 14.94
N PHE A 56 12.75 52.25 14.15
CA PHE A 56 12.90 50.88 13.66
C PHE A 56 14.03 50.16 14.39
N ALA A 57 13.84 48.87 14.64
CA ALA A 57 14.88 48.00 15.16
C ALA A 57 16.07 47.93 14.17
N PRO A 58 17.33 47.83 14.64
CA PRO A 58 18.48 47.65 13.76
C PRO A 58 18.44 46.38 12.88
N ASP A 59 17.71 45.36 13.33
CA ASP A 59 17.47 44.10 12.64
C ASP A 59 16.09 44.04 11.97
N ASN A 60 15.35 45.15 11.99
CA ASN A 60 13.99 45.29 11.47
C ASN A 60 12.96 44.31 12.07
N SER A 61 13.21 43.78 13.27
CA SER A 61 12.25 42.88 13.95
C SER A 61 11.05 43.60 14.58
N TRP A 62 11.15 44.92 14.76
CA TRP A 62 10.09 45.76 15.32
C TRP A 62 10.16 47.21 14.83
N THR A 63 9.04 47.92 14.94
CA THR A 63 8.96 49.36 14.75
C THR A 63 7.98 49.99 15.74
N THR A 64 8.21 51.24 16.11
CA THR A 64 7.31 52.00 16.99
C THR A 64 7.04 53.38 16.41
N GLN A 65 5.76 53.74 16.31
CA GLN A 65 5.34 55.13 16.15
C GLN A 65 5.25 55.77 17.54
N ASN A 66 6.01 56.84 17.78
CA ASN A 66 6.26 57.36 19.13
C ASN A 66 5.36 58.53 19.56
N ILE A 67 4.57 59.14 18.66
CA ILE A 67 3.91 60.43 18.93
C ILE A 67 2.49 60.50 18.38
N ASN A 68 1.59 61.16 19.10
CA ASN A 68 0.27 61.47 18.57
C ASN A 68 0.41 62.49 17.41
N THR A 69 -0.24 62.20 16.28
CA THR A 69 -0.21 63.00 15.04
C THR A 69 -1.61 63.42 14.59
N ASN A 70 -1.71 64.65 14.06
CA ASN A 70 -2.99 65.23 13.60
C ASN A 70 -3.47 64.70 12.23
N ALA A 71 -2.67 63.88 11.57
CA ALA A 71 -3.00 63.20 10.32
C ALA A 71 -2.23 61.88 10.26
N PRO A 72 -2.64 60.91 9.43
CA PRO A 72 -2.04 59.60 9.43
C PRO A 72 -0.56 59.57 9.04
N THR A 73 0.15 58.60 9.58
CA THR A 73 1.56 58.33 9.28
C THR A 73 1.76 56.84 9.01
N ILE A 74 2.68 56.52 8.11
CA ILE A 74 2.98 55.16 7.68
C ILE A 74 4.47 54.89 7.81
N GLY A 75 4.84 53.82 8.51
CA GLY A 75 6.19 53.25 8.47
C GLY A 75 6.23 52.08 7.48
N LEU A 76 6.94 52.25 6.36
CA LEU A 76 7.09 51.21 5.34
C LEU A 76 8.26 50.29 5.62
N PHE A 77 8.05 49.01 5.29
CA PHE A 77 9.01 47.94 5.53
C PHE A 77 9.79 47.51 4.28
N GLY A 78 9.53 48.10 3.11
CA GLY A 78 10.34 47.87 1.93
C GLY A 78 10.16 46.51 1.29
N VAL A 79 9.09 45.80 1.64
CA VAL A 79 8.75 44.48 1.12
C VAL A 79 7.41 44.53 0.42
N ASP A 80 7.36 43.96 -0.78
CA ASP A 80 6.11 43.76 -1.51
C ASP A 80 5.16 42.91 -0.66
N ALA A 81 3.97 43.45 -0.37
CA ALA A 81 2.92 42.85 0.44
C ALA A 81 2.33 41.59 -0.19
N MET A 82 2.45 41.43 -1.51
CA MET A 82 1.95 40.24 -2.22
C MET A 82 2.82 39.00 -2.00
N ARG A 83 3.95 39.13 -1.30
CA ARG A 83 4.99 38.08 -1.23
C ARG A 83 4.76 36.97 -0.21
N GLY A 84 3.70 36.98 0.60
CA GLY A 84 3.55 35.89 1.59
C GLY A 84 2.49 36.05 2.65
N THR A 85 2.55 35.18 3.65
CA THR A 85 1.82 35.32 4.91
C THR A 85 2.73 35.99 5.93
N TYR A 86 2.23 36.96 6.67
CA TYR A 86 2.99 37.74 7.64
C TYR A 86 2.48 37.41 9.04
N ALA A 87 3.40 37.12 9.96
CA ALA A 87 3.14 37.17 11.41
C ALA A 87 3.72 38.47 11.96
N LEU A 88 2.94 39.10 12.82
CA LEU A 88 3.37 40.28 13.57
C LEU A 88 2.51 40.45 14.82
N GLU A 89 3.05 41.16 15.80
CA GLU A 89 2.36 41.50 17.03
C GLU A 89 2.18 43.01 17.11
N PHE A 90 0.96 43.48 17.37
CA PHE A 90 0.68 44.89 17.66
C PHE A 90 0.43 45.10 19.14
N GLU A 91 1.08 46.10 19.70
CA GLU A 91 0.83 46.56 21.07
C GLU A 91 0.79 48.09 21.11
N VAL A 92 -0.21 48.64 21.80
CA VAL A 92 -0.23 50.06 22.18
C VAL A 92 0.32 50.17 23.61
N GLU A 93 1.57 50.59 23.74
CA GLU A 93 2.35 50.59 24.98
C GLU A 93 2.08 51.85 25.83
N THR A 94 0.81 52.22 25.95
CA THR A 94 0.33 53.34 26.74
C THR A 94 -1.14 53.12 27.11
N THR A 95 -1.63 53.89 28.09
CA THR A 95 -3.07 54.01 28.39
C THR A 95 -3.64 55.35 27.93
N ASP A 96 -2.82 56.14 27.23
CA ASP A 96 -3.19 57.45 26.70
C ASP A 96 -3.65 57.31 25.24
N ASP A 97 -4.71 58.05 24.90
CA ASP A 97 -5.47 57.99 23.63
C ASP A 97 -6.22 56.69 23.35
N ASP A 98 -7.18 56.80 22.43
CA ASP A 98 -8.09 55.72 22.02
C ASP A 98 -8.24 55.63 20.48
N ASP A 99 -7.17 56.04 19.77
CA ASP A 99 -7.19 56.32 18.35
C ASP A 99 -6.70 55.15 17.47
N PHE A 100 -6.30 55.42 16.23
CA PHE A 100 -6.16 54.38 15.21
C PHE A 100 -4.72 53.85 15.10
N ILE A 101 -4.62 52.53 15.01
CA ILE A 101 -3.43 51.78 14.58
C ILE A 101 -3.81 50.86 13.43
N GLY A 102 -2.86 50.38 12.62
CA GLY A 102 -3.21 49.50 11.52
C GLY A 102 -2.08 49.04 10.61
N ILE A 103 -2.46 48.40 9.51
CA ILE A 103 -1.59 47.91 8.44
C ILE A 103 -2.10 48.45 7.10
N VAL A 104 -1.20 48.82 6.21
CA VAL A 104 -1.51 49.08 4.80
C VAL A 104 -0.97 47.95 3.91
N PHE A 105 -1.74 47.59 2.88
CA PHE A 105 -1.36 46.58 1.88
C PHE A 105 -1.43 47.15 0.47
N GLY A 106 -0.39 46.92 -0.32
CA GLY A 106 -0.30 47.46 -1.67
C GLY A 106 0.15 48.92 -1.73
N PHE A 107 0.74 49.43 -0.64
CA PHE A 107 1.14 50.83 -0.54
C PHE A 107 2.49 51.08 -1.22
N ASN A 108 2.63 52.14 -2.01
CA ASN A 108 3.91 52.51 -2.62
C ASN A 108 4.52 53.72 -1.91
N ASP A 109 5.84 53.72 -1.74
CA ASP A 109 6.56 54.87 -1.16
C ASP A 109 6.21 56.17 -1.89
N GLY A 110 5.69 57.16 -1.16
CA GLY A 110 5.17 58.43 -1.69
C GLY A 110 3.66 58.50 -1.92
N ASP A 111 2.89 57.42 -1.69
CA ASP A 111 1.45 57.38 -1.96
C ASP A 111 0.63 58.40 -1.15
N THR A 112 1.14 58.89 -0.01
CA THR A 112 0.49 59.97 0.76
C THR A 112 0.38 61.31 0.01
N SER A 113 1.04 61.43 -1.14
CA SER A 113 1.01 62.60 -2.02
C SER A 113 0.72 62.26 -3.48
N ASN A 114 0.32 61.02 -3.77
CA ASN A 114 0.09 60.51 -5.12
C ASN A 114 -1.40 60.43 -5.43
N ALA A 115 -1.85 61.17 -6.45
CA ALA A 115 -3.25 61.13 -6.88
C ALA A 115 -3.68 59.76 -7.49
N ALA A 116 -2.71 58.90 -7.80
CA ALA A 116 -2.93 57.53 -8.29
C ALA A 116 -2.72 56.46 -7.19
N ALA A 117 -2.55 56.86 -5.92
CA ALA A 117 -2.43 55.90 -4.83
C ALA A 117 -3.68 55.01 -4.79
N ASP A 118 -3.46 53.72 -4.55
CA ASP A 118 -4.48 52.69 -4.56
C ASP A 118 -4.01 51.55 -3.65
N TYR A 119 -4.58 51.42 -2.46
CA TYR A 119 -4.12 50.46 -1.46
C TYR A 119 -5.23 50.09 -0.46
N LEU A 120 -5.07 48.98 0.25
CA LEU A 120 -5.96 48.61 1.35
C LEU A 120 -5.42 49.11 2.69
N LEU A 121 -6.33 49.53 3.56
CA LEU A 121 -6.08 49.93 4.94
C LEU A 121 -6.86 49.01 5.88
N LEU A 122 -6.14 48.31 6.74
CA LEU A 122 -6.69 47.61 7.90
C LEU A 122 -6.40 48.44 9.14
N ASP A 123 -7.39 49.03 9.77
CA ASP A 123 -7.19 49.86 10.96
C ASP A 123 -8.13 49.52 12.11
N TRP A 124 -7.68 49.82 13.32
CA TRP A 124 -8.33 49.46 14.57
C TRP A 124 -8.33 50.64 15.53
N LYS A 125 -9.53 51.02 15.98
CA LYS A 125 -9.76 52.09 16.96
C LYS A 125 -10.25 51.55 18.29
N GLN A 126 -9.80 52.13 19.41
CA GLN A 126 -10.22 51.71 20.76
C GLN A 126 -11.54 52.34 21.21
N ALA A 127 -11.91 53.54 20.78
CA ALA A 127 -13.21 54.10 21.15
C ALA A 127 -13.88 54.82 19.98
N THR A 128 -15.21 54.81 19.97
CA THR A 128 -15.94 55.64 19.01
C THR A 128 -15.83 57.09 19.42
N GLN A 129 -15.25 57.92 18.55
CA GLN A 129 -15.00 59.33 18.84
C GLN A 129 -15.57 60.22 17.74
N THR A 130 -16.33 61.25 18.14
CA THR A 130 -16.88 62.26 17.22
C THR A 130 -16.19 63.59 17.41
N VAL A 131 -15.55 64.08 16.35
CA VAL A 131 -14.88 65.38 16.31
C VAL A 131 -15.49 66.21 15.19
N GLY A 132 -16.10 67.33 15.55
CA GLY A 132 -16.85 68.15 14.58
C GLY A 132 -18.02 67.36 13.96
N ALA A 133 -17.98 67.15 12.65
CA ALA A 133 -19.00 66.40 11.89
C ALA A 133 -18.57 64.96 11.54
N SER A 134 -17.38 64.54 11.96
CA SER A 134 -16.77 63.25 11.62
C SER A 134 -16.80 62.33 12.83
N THR A 135 -17.22 61.09 12.63
CA THR A 135 -17.28 60.05 13.67
C THR A 135 -16.44 58.87 13.24
N GLY A 136 -15.36 58.61 13.98
CA GLY A 136 -14.58 57.38 13.84
C GLY A 136 -15.13 56.32 14.76
N LEU A 137 -15.48 55.17 14.19
CA LEU A 137 -16.09 54.06 14.93
C LEU A 137 -15.02 53.17 15.57
N VAL A 138 -15.36 52.60 16.73
CA VAL A 138 -14.56 51.57 17.41
C VAL A 138 -14.50 50.29 16.58
N GLY A 139 -13.41 49.55 16.72
CA GLY A 139 -13.27 48.22 16.13
C GLY A 139 -12.43 48.17 14.87
N LEU A 140 -12.13 46.94 14.44
CA LEU A 140 -11.25 46.63 13.33
C LEU A 140 -12.01 46.73 11.99
N ALA A 141 -11.49 47.52 11.07
CA ALA A 141 -12.09 47.78 9.76
C ALA A 141 -11.12 47.48 8.62
N LEU A 142 -11.69 47.08 7.49
CA LEU A 142 -10.99 47.01 6.21
C LEU A 142 -11.55 48.11 5.30
N SER A 143 -10.66 48.96 4.79
CA SER A 143 -10.96 50.08 3.94
C SER A 143 -10.12 50.05 2.66
N HIS A 144 -10.66 50.61 1.58
CA HIS A 144 -9.97 50.87 0.33
C HIS A 144 -9.62 52.36 0.26
N VAL A 145 -8.35 52.68 0.05
CA VAL A 145 -7.86 54.05 -0.05
C VAL A 145 -7.46 54.35 -1.48
N GLN A 146 -8.01 55.43 -2.03
CA GLN A 146 -7.73 55.89 -3.39
C GLN A 146 -7.33 57.36 -3.40
N GLY A 147 -6.31 57.69 -4.18
CA GLY A 147 -5.76 59.04 -4.36
C GLY A 147 -5.18 59.64 -3.07
N ILE A 148 -5.40 60.95 -2.85
CA ILE A 148 -4.87 61.68 -1.69
C ILE A 148 -6.05 62.13 -0.80
N PRO A 149 -6.53 61.30 0.14
CA PRO A 149 -7.59 61.71 1.06
C PRO A 149 -7.20 62.96 1.86
N ASP A 150 -8.20 63.79 2.21
CA ASP A 150 -8.04 65.04 2.98
C ASP A 150 -7.80 64.75 4.48
N GLY A 151 -6.76 63.98 4.80
CA GLY A 151 -6.31 63.67 6.15
C GLY A 151 -7.46 63.31 7.10
N PHE A 152 -7.70 64.16 8.10
CA PHE A 152 -8.73 63.94 9.11
C PHE A 152 -10.14 63.74 8.54
N ASP A 153 -10.54 64.49 7.51
CA ASP A 153 -11.94 64.51 7.06
C ASP A 153 -12.37 63.21 6.35
N ASP A 154 -11.41 62.47 5.80
CA ASP A 154 -11.66 61.21 5.11
C ASP A 154 -11.25 59.99 5.94
N PHE A 155 -10.07 60.02 6.58
CA PHE A 155 -9.59 58.91 7.39
C PHE A 155 -10.39 58.75 8.68
N TRP A 156 -10.76 59.84 9.36
CA TRP A 156 -11.46 59.70 10.64
C TRP A 156 -12.81 58.98 10.54
N PRO A 157 -13.68 59.32 9.57
CA PRO A 157 -14.96 58.65 9.40
C PRO A 157 -14.98 57.49 8.38
N HIS A 158 -13.84 57.11 7.79
CA HIS A 158 -13.77 56.25 6.59
C HIS A 158 -14.77 56.69 5.52
N ARG A 159 -14.67 57.96 5.12
CA ARG A 159 -15.64 58.57 4.21
C ARG A 159 -15.17 58.49 2.77
N CYS A 160 -16.09 58.03 1.91
CA CYS A 160 -16.00 58.20 0.47
C CYS A 160 -17.16 59.06 -0.06
N PRO A 161 -16.92 60.36 -0.39
CA PRO A 161 -17.97 61.28 -0.83
C PRO A 161 -18.60 60.90 -2.17
N ALA A 162 -17.83 60.33 -3.11
CA ALA A 162 -18.29 59.87 -4.41
C ALA A 162 -17.35 58.80 -5.02
N PRO A 163 -17.85 57.87 -5.85
CA PRO A 163 -17.00 56.95 -6.60
C PRO A 163 -16.03 57.69 -7.54
N GLY A 164 -14.76 57.28 -7.57
CA GLY A 164 -13.72 57.85 -8.43
C GLY A 164 -13.12 59.18 -7.94
N THR A 165 -13.31 59.53 -6.66
CA THR A 165 -12.61 60.63 -5.99
C THR A 165 -11.54 60.11 -5.04
N THR A 166 -10.67 61.00 -4.55
CA THR A 166 -9.81 60.68 -3.41
C THR A 166 -10.69 60.30 -2.21
N CYS A 167 -10.51 59.13 -1.63
CA CYS A 167 -11.31 58.72 -0.47
C CYS A 167 -10.74 57.55 0.32
N VAL A 168 -11.29 57.36 1.52
CA VAL A 168 -11.14 56.16 2.35
C VAL A 168 -12.51 55.49 2.42
N LYS A 169 -12.72 54.40 1.67
CA LYS A 169 -13.99 53.68 1.64
C LYS A 169 -13.92 52.45 2.52
N GLU A 170 -14.69 52.43 3.60
CA GLU A 170 -14.86 51.20 4.39
C GLU A 170 -15.55 50.11 3.55
N LEU A 171 -14.87 48.98 3.41
CA LEU A 171 -15.34 47.80 2.68
C LEU A 171 -16.08 46.84 3.60
N ALA A 172 -15.50 46.57 4.77
CA ALA A 172 -16.00 45.61 5.73
C ALA A 172 -15.51 45.90 7.15
N ARG A 173 -16.22 45.35 8.13
CA ARG A 173 -15.81 45.29 9.53
C ARG A 173 -15.51 43.85 9.92
N ALA A 174 -14.55 43.67 10.81
CA ALA A 174 -14.08 42.35 11.23
C ALA A 174 -15.19 41.50 11.88
N ALA A 175 -15.14 40.19 11.67
CA ALA A 175 -16.18 39.25 12.11
C ALA A 175 -16.48 39.31 13.62
N SER A 176 -15.45 39.31 14.48
CA SER A 176 -15.62 39.44 15.94
C SER A 176 -15.03 40.73 16.51
N LEU A 177 -14.11 41.37 15.79
CA LEU A 177 -13.45 42.62 16.23
C LEU A 177 -14.04 43.89 15.62
N GLY A 178 -15.05 43.79 14.74
CA GLY A 178 -15.59 44.94 14.00
C GLY A 178 -16.26 46.02 14.85
N SER A 179 -16.55 45.73 16.11
CA SER A 179 -17.04 46.70 17.11
C SER A 179 -16.35 46.54 18.47
N THR A 180 -15.25 45.79 18.49
CA THR A 180 -14.50 45.45 19.71
C THR A 180 -13.19 46.24 19.70
N PRO A 181 -12.85 46.98 20.77
CA PRO A 181 -11.65 47.81 20.80
C PRO A 181 -10.37 46.98 20.97
N TRP A 182 -9.23 47.56 20.60
CA TRP A 182 -7.92 47.07 21.06
C TRP A 182 -7.72 47.43 22.55
N THR A 183 -6.85 46.68 23.23
CA THR A 183 -6.60 46.82 24.68
C THR A 183 -5.24 47.44 24.97
N ASP A 184 -5.19 48.41 25.90
CA ASP A 184 -3.96 49.04 26.35
C ASP A 184 -2.94 48.02 26.88
N ASN A 185 -1.66 48.16 26.50
CA ASN A 185 -0.54 47.34 26.96
C ASN A 185 -0.80 45.82 26.80
N PHE A 186 -1.47 45.46 25.71
CA PHE A 186 -1.75 44.08 25.35
C PHE A 186 -1.36 43.84 23.89
N GLY A 187 -0.49 42.86 23.68
CA GLY A 187 -0.06 42.42 22.36
C GLY A 187 -1.13 41.56 21.68
N HIS A 188 -1.55 41.96 20.49
CA HIS A 188 -2.43 41.18 19.61
C HIS A 188 -1.60 40.60 18.46
N ILE A 189 -1.74 39.29 18.22
CA ILE A 189 -1.01 38.60 17.16
C ILE A 189 -1.84 38.61 15.88
N PHE A 190 -1.25 39.10 14.80
CA PHE A 190 -1.84 39.12 13.47
C PHE A 190 -1.16 38.08 12.58
N HIS A 191 -1.99 37.26 11.92
CA HIS A 191 -1.58 36.51 10.75
C HIS A 191 -2.29 37.08 9.52
N VAL A 192 -1.52 37.53 8.55
CA VAL A 192 -2.05 38.17 7.35
C VAL A 192 -1.54 37.50 6.10
N THR A 193 -2.45 36.99 5.27
CA THR A 193 -2.14 36.57 3.90
C THR A 193 -2.71 37.60 2.94
N TYR A 194 -1.85 38.24 2.15
CA TYR A 194 -2.26 39.20 1.13
C TYR A 194 -1.79 38.75 -0.26
N ARG A 195 -2.73 38.63 -1.19
CA ARG A 195 -2.52 38.21 -2.57
C ARG A 195 -3.32 39.11 -3.51
N ALA A 196 -3.09 38.93 -4.80
CA ALA A 196 -3.88 39.57 -5.86
C ALA A 196 -5.38 39.26 -5.74
N ASP A 197 -5.76 38.09 -5.26
CA ASP A 197 -7.12 37.56 -5.28
C ASP A 197 -7.70 37.27 -3.89
N ARG A 198 -6.90 37.38 -2.82
CA ARG A 198 -7.33 37.07 -1.45
C ARG A 198 -6.63 37.92 -0.40
N LEU A 199 -7.40 38.34 0.61
CA LEU A 199 -6.93 38.88 1.88
C LEU A 199 -7.52 38.04 3.00
N LEU A 200 -6.66 37.32 3.73
CA LEU A 200 -6.98 36.63 4.97
C LEU A 200 -6.31 37.38 6.12
N VAL A 201 -7.07 37.75 7.14
CA VAL A 201 -6.58 38.38 8.36
C VAL A 201 -7.12 37.61 9.56
N MET A 202 -6.23 37.08 10.36
CA MET A 202 -6.53 36.48 11.65
C MET A 202 -5.93 37.32 12.76
N VAL A 203 -6.66 37.47 13.86
CA VAL A 203 -6.20 38.15 15.07
C VAL A 203 -6.38 37.20 16.25
N ASP A 204 -5.30 36.96 16.99
CA ASP A 204 -5.24 36.03 18.12
C ASP A 204 -5.78 34.63 17.78
N GLY A 205 -5.49 34.15 16.56
CA GLY A 205 -5.94 32.85 16.06
C GLY A 205 -7.35 32.82 15.46
N PHE A 206 -8.11 33.91 15.51
CA PHE A 206 -9.48 33.96 14.96
C PHE A 206 -9.54 34.73 13.64
N VAL A 207 -10.13 34.12 12.61
CA VAL A 207 -10.39 34.78 11.31
C VAL A 207 -11.28 36.01 11.50
N GLN A 208 -10.78 37.16 11.09
CA GLN A 208 -11.48 38.44 11.10
C GLN A 208 -11.96 38.83 9.70
N PHE A 209 -11.14 38.57 8.69
CA PHE A 209 -11.45 38.78 7.28
C PHE A 209 -10.93 37.59 6.48
N ASP A 210 -11.75 37.09 5.56
CA ASP A 210 -11.33 36.18 4.49
C ASP A 210 -12.13 36.61 3.25
N VAL A 211 -11.51 37.45 2.43
CA VAL A 211 -12.19 38.19 1.36
C VAL A 211 -11.36 38.18 0.08
N SER A 212 -12.04 38.30 -1.04
CA SER A 212 -11.49 38.43 -2.39
C SER A 212 -11.91 39.76 -3.01
N PRO A 213 -11.25 40.23 -4.08
CA PRO A 213 -11.72 41.41 -4.83
C PRO A 213 -13.16 41.25 -5.32
N SER A 214 -13.57 40.01 -5.63
CA SER A 214 -14.91 39.71 -6.14
C SER A 214 -16.03 39.92 -5.12
N ASP A 215 -15.69 39.94 -3.82
CA ASP A 215 -16.62 40.31 -2.74
C ASP A 215 -16.96 41.80 -2.74
N PHE A 216 -16.22 42.61 -3.51
CA PHE A 216 -16.41 44.05 -3.67
C PHE A 216 -16.61 44.41 -5.16
N PRO A 217 -17.76 44.05 -5.77
CA PRO A 217 -17.93 44.16 -7.22
C PRO A 217 -17.75 45.59 -7.76
N GLY A 218 -16.83 45.74 -8.70
CA GLY A 218 -16.56 47.01 -9.38
C GLY A 218 -15.64 47.96 -8.62
N GLU A 219 -15.10 47.55 -7.47
CA GLU A 219 -14.23 48.39 -6.67
C GLU A 219 -12.76 48.30 -7.07
N PHE A 220 -12.31 47.11 -7.44
CA PHE A 220 -10.94 46.84 -7.86
C PHE A 220 -10.81 46.70 -9.37
N ALA A 221 -9.84 47.38 -9.95
CA ALA A 221 -9.60 47.31 -11.39
C ALA A 221 -9.15 45.90 -11.78
N GLY A 222 -9.98 45.19 -12.56
CA GLY A 222 -9.67 43.84 -13.03
C GLY A 222 -9.87 42.75 -11.99
N ASP A 223 -10.62 43.02 -10.91
CA ASP A 223 -10.86 42.07 -9.79
C ASP A 223 -9.55 41.58 -9.16
N VAL A 224 -8.59 42.50 -8.97
CA VAL A 224 -7.28 42.24 -8.36
C VAL A 224 -7.00 43.29 -7.29
N PHE A 225 -6.59 42.86 -6.10
CA PHE A 225 -6.14 43.76 -5.03
C PHE A 225 -4.87 44.52 -5.41
N PRO A 226 -4.66 45.75 -4.91
CA PRO A 226 -3.52 46.58 -5.32
C PRO A 226 -2.16 45.98 -4.95
N SER A 227 -1.21 46.00 -5.89
CA SER A 227 0.19 45.61 -5.65
C SER A 227 0.99 46.74 -5.02
N GLY A 228 1.95 46.40 -4.17
CA GLY A 228 2.80 47.37 -3.48
C GLY A 228 3.28 46.81 -2.15
N GLU A 229 3.82 47.66 -1.30
CA GLU A 229 4.45 47.26 -0.04
C GLU A 229 3.46 47.10 1.12
N ILE A 230 3.92 46.42 2.17
CA ILE A 230 3.27 46.40 3.48
C ILE A 230 3.85 47.51 4.36
N GLY A 231 2.98 48.17 5.12
CA GLY A 231 3.38 49.23 6.04
C GLY A 231 2.52 49.24 7.29
N PHE A 232 3.03 49.91 8.33
CA PHE A 232 2.33 50.10 9.59
C PHE A 232 1.76 51.50 9.66
N TYR A 233 0.50 51.58 10.07
CA TYR A 233 -0.31 52.78 10.09
C TYR A 233 -0.55 53.24 11.52
N SER A 234 -0.48 54.55 11.76
CA SER A 234 -0.94 55.18 12.99
C SER A 234 -1.55 56.55 12.68
N PHE A 235 -2.65 56.87 13.37
CA PHE A 235 -3.30 58.16 13.28
C PHE A 235 -3.87 58.57 14.64
N SER A 236 -3.37 59.71 15.15
CA SER A 236 -3.71 60.26 16.48
C SER A 236 -3.38 59.32 17.66
N GLN A 237 -2.60 58.26 17.43
CA GLN A 237 -2.17 57.32 18.47
C GLN A 237 -0.64 57.30 18.61
N ALA A 238 -0.15 57.50 19.83
CA ALA A 238 1.26 57.37 20.17
C ALA A 238 1.58 55.96 20.71
N SER A 239 2.87 55.63 20.77
CA SER A 239 3.40 54.38 21.36
C SER A 239 2.77 53.12 20.76
N SER A 240 2.52 53.13 19.46
CA SER A 240 2.05 51.95 18.73
C SER A 240 3.26 51.19 18.22
N THR A 241 3.51 50.01 18.79
CA THR A 241 4.63 49.16 18.43
C THR A 241 4.13 47.95 17.66
N THR A 242 4.82 47.63 16.56
CA THR A 242 4.72 46.34 15.90
C THR A 242 6.00 45.56 16.13
N ARG A 243 5.89 44.31 16.58
CA ARG A 243 7.02 43.43 16.91
C ARG A 243 6.89 42.09 16.21
N ASN A 244 7.96 41.29 16.30
CA ASN A 244 8.01 39.92 15.79
C ASN A 244 7.58 39.85 14.32
N ILE A 245 7.95 40.88 13.56
CA ILE A 245 7.55 41.03 12.16
C ILE A 245 8.34 39.98 11.38
N GLY A 246 7.63 39.04 10.78
CA GLY A 246 8.21 37.95 10.03
C GLY A 246 7.32 37.53 8.88
N MET A 247 7.93 37.13 7.77
CA MET A 247 7.21 36.37 6.76
C MET A 247 7.20 34.92 7.22
N ILE A 248 5.99 34.39 7.40
CA ILE A 248 5.77 32.95 7.47
C ILE A 248 5.71 32.54 6.00
N GLY A 249 6.72 31.82 5.49
CA GLY A 249 6.58 31.11 4.21
C GLY A 249 5.37 30.15 4.26
N PRO A 250 5.05 29.38 3.21
CA PRO A 250 4.28 28.17 3.46
C PRO A 250 5.06 27.42 4.56
N SER A 251 4.35 26.91 5.54
CA SER A 251 4.85 26.06 6.62
C SER A 251 5.89 25.06 6.09
N VAL A 252 7.17 25.43 6.15
CA VAL A 252 8.32 24.53 5.96
C VAL A 252 9.03 24.27 7.29
N LEU A 253 8.42 24.71 8.39
CA LEU A 253 8.80 24.41 9.77
C LEU A 253 7.55 24.18 10.62
N ASN A 254 6.54 23.52 10.06
CA ASN A 254 5.54 22.76 10.80
C ASN A 254 4.98 21.77 9.78
N LYS A 255 5.64 20.60 9.69
CA LYS A 255 5.26 19.54 8.76
C LYS A 255 5.12 18.26 9.58
N THR A 256 3.92 18.06 10.11
CA THR A 256 3.45 16.74 10.52
C THR A 256 3.29 15.92 9.26
N THR A 257 4.12 14.88 9.12
CA THR A 257 3.91 13.87 8.09
C THR A 257 3.57 12.54 8.72
N VAL A 258 2.50 11.92 8.26
CA VAL A 258 2.22 10.51 8.51
C VAL A 258 2.24 9.73 7.20
N SER A 259 2.90 8.58 7.19
CA SER A 259 3.01 7.75 6.00
C SER A 259 2.05 6.58 6.02
N ASP A 260 1.41 6.30 4.89
CA ASP A 260 0.75 5.02 4.66
C ASP A 260 1.74 3.87 4.84
N ALA A 261 1.28 2.80 5.48
CA ALA A 261 2.11 1.64 5.74
C ALA A 261 1.33 0.33 5.62
N ASP A 262 2.07 -0.71 5.22
CA ASP A 262 1.60 -2.08 5.28
C ASP A 262 2.29 -2.79 6.44
N LEU A 263 1.50 -3.35 7.36
CA LEU A 263 1.98 -4.20 8.44
C LEU A 263 1.57 -5.63 8.14
N TYR A 264 2.53 -6.55 8.14
CA TYR A 264 2.29 -7.97 7.92
C TYR A 264 2.36 -8.68 9.27
N VAL A 265 1.28 -9.34 9.64
CA VAL A 265 1.10 -10.04 10.91
C VAL A 265 0.73 -11.48 10.61
N THR A 266 1.20 -12.41 11.42
CA THR A 266 0.77 -13.81 11.33
C THR A 266 -0.66 -13.93 11.87
N THR A 267 -1.51 -14.66 11.16
CA THR A 267 -2.82 -15.08 11.68
C THR A 267 -2.70 -15.65 13.09
N GLY A 268 -3.70 -15.40 13.93
CA GLY A 268 -3.70 -15.87 15.30
C GLY A 268 -2.92 -15.06 16.34
N SER A 269 -2.28 -13.98 15.91
CA SER A 269 -1.56 -13.07 16.82
C SER A 269 -2.51 -12.28 17.74
N GLY A 270 -3.80 -12.26 17.44
CA GLY A 270 -4.83 -11.55 18.19
C GLY A 270 -4.76 -10.04 17.97
N THR A 271 -4.68 -9.29 19.07
CA THR A 271 -4.63 -7.82 19.03
C THR A 271 -3.27 -7.34 18.52
N THR A 272 -3.28 -6.59 17.43
CA THR A 272 -2.10 -5.94 16.85
C THR A 272 -1.99 -4.50 17.35
N THR A 273 -0.83 -4.12 17.88
CA THR A 273 -0.54 -2.75 18.28
C THR A 273 0.16 -1.99 17.15
N ILE A 274 -0.49 -0.95 16.64
CA ILE A 274 0.08 -0.01 15.67
C ILE A 274 0.67 1.16 16.46
N ASN A 275 1.98 1.31 16.43
CA ASN A 275 2.66 2.45 17.02
C ASN A 275 2.74 3.58 15.98
N VAL A 276 1.91 4.60 16.13
CA VAL A 276 1.81 5.68 15.13
C VAL A 276 3.09 6.51 15.06
N ALA A 277 3.85 6.57 16.15
CA ALA A 277 5.15 7.24 16.18
C ALA A 277 6.16 6.67 15.17
N ASP A 278 6.03 5.40 14.78
CA ASP A 278 6.94 4.77 13.81
C ASP A 278 6.71 5.28 12.37
N TYR A 279 5.54 5.87 12.10
CA TYR A 279 5.13 6.40 10.79
C TYR A 279 5.02 7.91 10.77
N PHE A 280 5.35 8.56 11.90
CA PHE A 280 5.25 9.99 12.10
C PHE A 280 6.62 10.64 11.97
N SER A 281 6.70 11.75 11.26
CA SER A 281 7.86 12.62 11.24
C SER A 281 7.40 14.06 11.38
N ASP A 282 8.01 14.76 12.33
CA ASP A 282 7.85 16.18 12.59
C ASP A 282 9.23 16.86 12.59
N THR A 283 9.25 18.11 12.15
CA THR A 283 10.46 18.89 11.85
C THR A 283 10.61 20.16 12.67
N ASP A 284 9.63 20.55 13.50
CA ASP A 284 9.63 21.90 14.09
C ASP A 284 10.06 22.00 15.57
N ASP A 285 9.75 21.02 16.43
CA ASP A 285 10.23 21.02 17.80
C ASP A 285 10.35 19.61 18.44
N SER A 286 10.66 19.57 19.74
CA SER A 286 10.94 18.33 20.49
C SER A 286 9.81 17.94 21.44
N LEU A 287 8.57 18.36 21.17
CA LEU A 287 7.39 18.06 21.96
C LEU A 287 6.41 17.21 21.15
N ASP A 288 6.02 16.09 21.76
CA ASP A 288 5.42 14.94 21.10
C ASP A 288 3.91 15.09 20.81
N MET A 289 3.44 14.38 19.76
CA MET A 289 2.03 14.23 19.34
C MET A 289 1.01 14.23 20.50
N ASN A 290 0.01 15.12 20.44
CA ASN A 290 -1.04 15.19 21.48
C ASN A 290 -2.40 14.59 21.06
N LEU A 291 -2.68 14.43 19.76
CA LEU A 291 -3.97 13.94 19.28
C LEU A 291 -3.83 12.96 18.12
N ILE A 292 -4.28 11.72 18.35
CA ILE A 292 -4.55 10.74 17.31
C ILE A 292 -6.06 10.52 17.30
N LEU A 293 -6.68 10.65 16.14
CA LEU A 293 -8.09 10.34 15.95
C LEU A 293 -8.22 9.21 14.92
N VAL A 294 -8.77 8.07 15.32
CA VAL A 294 -9.16 7.01 14.38
C VAL A 294 -10.41 7.48 13.64
N THR A 295 -10.28 7.76 12.34
CA THR A 295 -11.36 8.32 11.53
C THR A 295 -12.17 7.24 10.83
N SER A 296 -11.55 6.11 10.47
CA SER A 296 -12.26 4.95 9.96
C SER A 296 -11.49 3.64 10.13
N VAL A 297 -12.22 2.54 10.23
CA VAL A 297 -11.70 1.18 10.19
C VAL A 297 -12.52 0.42 9.15
N THR A 298 -11.85 -0.27 8.24
CA THR A 298 -12.49 -1.15 7.26
C THR A 298 -12.44 -2.60 7.71
N GLY A 299 -13.46 -3.38 7.37
CA GLY A 299 -13.65 -4.74 7.90
C GLY A 299 -14.44 -4.76 9.20
N ALA A 300 -14.58 -5.94 9.80
CA ALA A 300 -15.34 -6.13 11.04
C ALA A 300 -14.43 -6.16 12.29
N ALA A 301 -13.29 -5.47 12.25
CA ALA A 301 -12.40 -5.31 13.40
C ALA A 301 -12.89 -4.24 14.40
N THR A 302 -12.38 -4.30 15.63
CA THR A 302 -12.57 -3.26 16.65
C THR A 302 -11.24 -2.58 16.97
N THR A 303 -11.29 -1.27 17.21
CA THR A 303 -10.14 -0.48 17.68
C THR A 303 -10.43 0.13 19.04
N SER A 304 -9.45 0.16 19.93
CA SER A 304 -9.51 1.04 21.11
C SER A 304 -8.78 2.34 20.80
N ASP A 305 -9.49 3.46 20.90
CA ASP A 305 -8.95 4.81 20.76
C ASP A 305 -7.87 5.05 21.85
N PRO A 306 -6.67 5.56 21.52
CA PRO A 306 -5.73 5.99 22.54
C PRO A 306 -6.39 6.99 23.49
N ALA A 307 -6.14 6.85 24.78
CA ALA A 307 -6.50 7.90 25.74
C ALA A 307 -5.78 9.19 25.32
N SER A 308 -6.54 10.18 24.85
CA SER A 308 -6.08 11.51 24.45
C SER A 308 -5.00 12.05 25.40
N GLY A 309 -3.78 12.31 24.89
CA GLY A 309 -2.69 12.95 25.62
C GLY A 309 -1.54 12.06 26.13
N ALA A 310 -1.26 10.92 25.50
CA ALA A 310 -0.01 10.17 25.74
C ALA A 310 0.98 10.36 24.56
N PRO A 311 2.24 10.76 24.81
CA PRO A 311 3.28 10.82 23.79
C PRO A 311 3.41 9.49 23.03
N GLY A 312 3.34 9.53 21.70
CA GLY A 312 3.55 8.36 20.83
C GLY A 312 2.34 7.41 20.68
N GLY A 313 1.12 7.96 20.61
CA GLY A 313 -0.12 7.19 20.71
C GLY A 313 -0.19 5.90 19.87
N THR A 314 -0.67 4.84 20.50
CA THR A 314 -0.81 3.50 19.92
C THR A 314 -2.27 3.22 19.57
N ILE A 315 -2.51 2.56 18.44
CA ILE A 315 -3.83 2.03 18.06
C ILE A 315 -3.80 0.52 18.24
N GLU A 316 -4.71 -0.04 19.04
CA GLU A 316 -4.88 -1.50 19.11
C GLU A 316 -5.97 -1.92 18.14
N LEU A 317 -5.63 -2.80 17.19
CA LEU A 317 -6.54 -3.44 16.25
C LEU A 317 -6.81 -4.86 16.72
N THR A 318 -8.07 -5.20 16.97
CA THR A 318 -8.49 -6.59 17.22
C THR A 318 -9.41 -7.06 16.10
N PRO A 319 -8.96 -7.99 15.25
CA PRO A 319 -9.78 -8.57 14.18
C PRO A 319 -10.93 -9.41 14.76
N ASP A 320 -12.05 -9.49 14.06
CA ASP A 320 -13.18 -10.36 14.44
C ASP A 320 -12.94 -11.83 14.09
N ASP A 321 -12.18 -12.07 13.03
CA ASP A 321 -11.66 -13.38 12.66
C ASP A 321 -10.18 -13.25 12.27
N ASP A 322 -9.33 -13.99 12.99
CA ASP A 322 -7.88 -14.03 12.83
C ASP A 322 -7.40 -15.42 12.37
N THR A 323 -8.30 -16.23 11.80
CA THR A 323 -8.00 -17.59 11.32
C THR A 323 -7.98 -17.70 9.80
N VAL A 324 -8.22 -16.58 9.12
CA VAL A 324 -8.27 -16.48 7.66
C VAL A 324 -7.48 -15.26 7.19
N PRO A 325 -6.80 -15.36 6.03
CA PRO A 325 -6.10 -14.22 5.45
C PRO A 325 -7.06 -13.07 5.17
N THR A 326 -6.84 -11.97 5.86
CA THR A 326 -7.67 -10.77 5.77
C THR A 326 -6.81 -9.53 5.92
N SER A 327 -7.24 -8.45 5.29
CA SER A 327 -6.60 -7.14 5.42
C SER A 327 -7.58 -6.16 6.04
N TYR A 328 -7.13 -5.44 7.07
CA TYR A 328 -7.89 -4.37 7.70
C TYR A 328 -7.15 -3.06 7.48
N ALA A 329 -7.84 -2.05 6.98
CA ALA A 329 -7.28 -0.71 6.86
C ALA A 329 -7.79 0.17 8.00
N VAL A 330 -6.86 0.80 8.72
CA VAL A 330 -7.12 1.79 9.75
C VAL A 330 -6.67 3.14 9.23
N THR A 331 -7.61 4.06 9.06
CA THR A 331 -7.31 5.45 8.73
C THR A 331 -7.31 6.27 10.02
N TYR A 332 -6.23 7.00 10.26
CA TYR A 332 -6.07 7.86 11.41
C TYR A 332 -5.56 9.23 10.99
N THR A 333 -5.94 10.25 11.76
CA THR A 333 -5.40 11.60 11.64
C THR A 333 -4.51 11.84 12.85
N ALA A 334 -3.27 12.24 12.60
CA ALA A 334 -2.34 12.68 13.64
C ALA A 334 -2.17 14.19 13.51
N CYS A 335 -2.19 14.88 14.64
CA CYS A 335 -1.99 16.32 14.70
C CYS A 335 -0.80 16.66 15.58
N ASP A 336 -0.01 17.63 15.12
CA ASP A 336 0.94 18.38 15.93
C ASP A 336 0.21 19.13 17.06
N ASP A 337 0.91 19.30 18.17
CA ASP A 337 0.43 19.96 19.38
C ASP A 337 0.53 21.48 19.38
N HIS A 338 0.94 22.09 18.26
CA HIS A 338 1.04 23.54 18.15
C HIS A 338 -0.30 24.21 18.55
N PRO A 339 -0.30 25.05 19.61
CA PRO A 339 -1.51 25.47 20.32
C PRO A 339 -2.41 26.46 19.56
N VAL A 340 -2.12 26.73 18.29
CA VAL A 340 -2.73 27.83 17.50
C VAL A 340 -3.08 27.42 16.06
N VAL A 341 -2.29 26.53 15.46
CA VAL A 341 -2.53 25.93 14.14
C VAL A 341 -2.07 24.47 14.21
N PRO A 342 -2.94 23.54 14.64
CA PRO A 342 -2.59 22.13 14.64
C PRO A 342 -2.35 21.70 13.19
N ASP A 343 -1.12 21.34 12.84
CA ASP A 343 -0.84 20.70 11.57
C ASP A 343 -1.26 19.23 11.68
N CYS A 344 -2.19 18.82 10.82
CA CYS A 344 -2.77 17.49 10.87
C CYS A 344 -2.61 16.79 9.53
N ASP A 345 -2.10 15.57 9.57
CA ASP A 345 -1.99 14.71 8.39
C ASP A 345 -2.71 13.38 8.64
N THR A 346 -3.18 12.75 7.57
CA THR A 346 -3.99 11.53 7.62
C THR A 346 -3.31 10.44 6.83
N ALA A 347 -3.09 9.30 7.49
CA ALA A 347 -2.53 8.12 6.86
C ALA A 347 -3.42 6.90 7.08
N THR A 348 -3.19 5.89 6.27
CA THR A 348 -3.81 4.59 6.37
C THR A 348 -2.75 3.53 6.61
N VAL A 349 -2.89 2.79 7.71
CA VAL A 349 -2.14 1.56 7.96
C VAL A 349 -3.02 0.38 7.56
N THR A 350 -2.53 -0.42 6.61
CA THR A 350 -3.16 -1.68 6.23
C THR A 350 -2.45 -2.82 6.95
N VAL A 351 -3.19 -3.53 7.81
CA VAL A 351 -2.70 -4.71 8.50
C VAL A 351 -3.13 -5.94 7.71
N HIS A 352 -2.16 -6.66 7.16
CA HIS A 352 -2.34 -7.91 6.44
C HIS A 352 -2.07 -9.07 7.38
N TYR A 353 -3.09 -9.89 7.62
CA TYR A 353 -2.95 -11.15 8.34
C TYR A 353 -2.61 -12.24 7.32
N GLU A 354 -1.37 -12.73 7.37
CA GLU A 354 -0.87 -13.79 6.49
C GLU A 354 -0.83 -15.12 7.23
N ILE A 355 -1.12 -16.19 6.49
CA ILE A 355 -0.94 -17.56 6.96
C ILE A 355 0.55 -17.76 7.24
N ALA A 356 0.89 -18.23 8.43
CA ALA A 356 2.25 -18.66 8.70
C ALA A 356 2.25 -19.94 9.50
N CYS A 357 2.92 -20.93 8.93
CA CYS A 357 3.01 -22.24 9.52
C CYS A 357 3.76 -22.23 10.86
N GLY A 358 3.21 -22.96 11.83
CA GLY A 358 3.79 -23.22 13.14
C GLY A 358 3.38 -22.21 14.21
N ASN A 359 2.23 -21.56 14.06
CA ASN A 359 1.70 -20.57 15.01
C ASN A 359 0.72 -21.21 16.03
N GLY A 360 0.37 -22.48 15.86
CA GLY A 360 -0.52 -23.27 16.70
C GLY A 360 -1.99 -23.21 16.32
N LEU A 361 -2.34 -22.62 15.17
CA LEU A 361 -3.70 -22.42 14.72
C LEU A 361 -3.87 -22.98 13.31
N LEU A 362 -4.90 -23.81 13.12
CA LEU A 362 -5.17 -24.41 11.82
C LEU A 362 -5.90 -23.41 10.91
N GLU A 363 -5.19 -22.83 9.95
CA GLU A 363 -5.74 -21.84 9.02
C GLU A 363 -6.25 -22.44 7.70
N THR A 364 -7.00 -21.62 6.95
CA THR A 364 -7.51 -22.02 5.64
C THR A 364 -6.35 -22.17 4.64
N GLY A 365 -6.04 -23.43 4.30
CA GLY A 365 -4.95 -23.76 3.37
C GLY A 365 -3.88 -24.64 4.02
N GLU A 366 -3.86 -24.73 5.35
CA GLU A 366 -2.99 -25.62 6.09
C GLU A 366 -3.60 -27.01 6.24
N GLY A 367 -2.77 -28.04 6.13
CA GLY A 367 -3.10 -29.42 6.46
C GLY A 367 -3.01 -29.72 7.96
N CYS A 368 -2.14 -29.00 8.66
CA CYS A 368 -1.86 -29.10 10.09
C CYS A 368 -1.19 -27.81 10.60
N ASP A 369 -1.18 -27.61 11.91
CA ASP A 369 -0.27 -26.69 12.59
C ASP A 369 -0.03 -27.25 14.02
N ASP A 370 1.23 -27.56 14.37
CA ASP A 370 1.61 -28.11 15.67
C ASP A 370 2.33 -27.11 16.59
N GLY A 371 2.34 -25.83 16.22
CA GLY A 371 2.93 -24.73 16.97
C GLY A 371 4.43 -24.54 16.75
N ASN A 372 5.02 -25.18 15.72
CA ASN A 372 6.38 -24.91 15.31
C ASN A 372 6.65 -25.27 13.82
N THR A 373 7.89 -25.06 13.33
CA THR A 373 8.30 -25.35 11.94
C THR A 373 9.36 -26.45 11.84
N THR A 374 9.54 -27.22 12.90
CA THR A 374 10.40 -28.41 12.87
C THR A 374 9.74 -29.45 11.97
N SER A 375 10.53 -30.26 11.28
CA SER A 375 10.00 -31.43 10.57
C SER A 375 10.28 -32.70 11.38
N GLY A 376 9.41 -33.69 11.27
CA GLY A 376 9.47 -34.98 11.93
C GLY A 376 8.64 -35.07 13.23
N ASP A 377 7.83 -34.07 13.54
CA ASP A 377 6.91 -34.01 14.69
C ASP A 377 5.42 -34.05 14.31
N GLY A 378 5.11 -34.23 13.02
CA GLY A 378 3.77 -34.48 12.51
C GLY A 378 3.24 -33.38 11.59
N CYS A 379 3.85 -32.20 11.59
CA CYS A 379 3.53 -31.12 10.68
C CYS A 379 4.81 -30.51 10.12
N ASN A 380 4.97 -30.47 8.80
CA ASN A 380 6.20 -29.95 8.22
C ASN A 380 6.25 -28.41 8.22
N ALA A 381 7.38 -27.82 7.85
CA ALA A 381 7.58 -26.36 7.82
C ALA A 381 6.70 -25.59 6.83
N THR A 382 5.90 -26.29 6.02
CA THR A 382 4.93 -25.73 5.06
C THR A 382 3.49 -26.07 5.43
N CYS A 383 3.27 -26.56 6.66
CA CYS A 383 1.98 -26.92 7.23
C CYS A 383 1.22 -27.97 6.43
N LEU A 384 1.98 -28.93 5.91
CA LEU A 384 1.45 -30.17 5.37
C LEU A 384 1.71 -31.29 6.38
N LEU A 385 0.70 -32.13 6.57
CA LEU A 385 0.78 -33.31 7.40
C LEU A 385 1.90 -34.21 6.87
N GLU A 386 2.77 -34.62 7.77
CA GLU A 386 3.81 -35.60 7.49
C GLU A 386 3.23 -37.01 7.40
N ASP A 387 4.02 -37.95 6.87
CA ASP A 387 3.58 -39.35 6.71
C ASP A 387 3.12 -39.95 8.07
N GLY A 388 1.95 -40.57 8.06
CA GLY A 388 1.24 -41.08 9.23
C GLY A 388 0.27 -40.08 9.89
N GLY A 389 0.24 -38.82 9.46
CA GLY A 389 -0.72 -37.82 9.90
C GLY A 389 -2.14 -38.10 9.40
N SER A 390 -3.17 -37.81 10.21
CA SER A 390 -4.56 -38.08 9.83
C SER A 390 -5.11 -37.03 8.86
N CYS A 391 -5.56 -37.46 7.68
CA CYS A 391 -5.99 -36.60 6.58
C CYS A 391 -7.40 -36.94 6.06
N THR A 392 -7.98 -36.03 5.29
CA THR A 392 -9.25 -36.25 4.57
C THR A 392 -9.16 -35.90 3.08
N SER A 393 -8.05 -35.29 2.68
CA SER A 393 -7.74 -34.89 1.31
C SER A 393 -6.23 -34.89 1.12
N GLY A 394 -5.77 -35.27 -0.07
CA GLY A 394 -4.34 -35.28 -0.41
C GLY A 394 -3.70 -33.88 -0.31
N ALA A 395 -4.48 -32.82 -0.48
CA ALA A 395 -3.99 -31.44 -0.33
C ALA A 395 -3.50 -31.11 1.10
N GLN A 396 -3.83 -31.93 2.10
CA GLN A 396 -3.38 -31.74 3.48
C GLN A 396 -2.02 -32.41 3.74
N CYS A 397 -1.54 -33.27 2.85
CA CYS A 397 -0.38 -34.13 3.06
C CYS A 397 0.84 -33.62 2.29
N GLU A 398 2.04 -33.75 2.86
CA GLU A 398 3.30 -33.43 2.16
C GLU A 398 3.47 -34.28 0.90
N SER A 399 3.08 -35.55 1.00
CA SER A 399 3.08 -36.50 -0.10
C SER A 399 2.04 -36.20 -1.18
N THR A 400 1.16 -35.22 -0.96
CA THR A 400 -0.03 -34.91 -1.78
C THR A 400 -1.08 -36.04 -1.86
N LEU A 401 -0.87 -37.14 -1.12
CA LEU A 401 -1.74 -38.31 -1.11
C LEU A 401 -2.30 -38.52 0.29
N CYS A 402 -3.63 -38.68 0.35
CA CYS A 402 -4.33 -39.09 1.55
C CYS A 402 -4.98 -40.43 1.30
N ASP A 403 -4.53 -41.46 2.01
CA ASP A 403 -5.12 -42.79 1.94
C ASP A 403 -6.47 -42.80 2.65
N THR A 404 -7.53 -42.67 1.85
CA THR A 404 -8.93 -42.75 2.34
C THR A 404 -9.48 -44.17 2.34
N VAL A 405 -8.70 -45.16 1.87
CA VAL A 405 -9.09 -46.57 1.77
C VAL A 405 -8.56 -47.37 2.96
N GLY A 406 -7.37 -47.05 3.48
CA GLY A 406 -6.68 -47.79 4.55
C GLY A 406 -6.56 -47.10 5.92
N GLY A 407 -6.89 -45.81 6.06
CA GLY A 407 -6.80 -45.21 7.41
C GLY A 407 -7.07 -43.73 7.58
N ASN A 408 -7.36 -43.00 6.50
CA ASN A 408 -7.33 -41.54 6.49
C ASN A 408 -5.95 -41.03 6.94
N THR A 409 -4.88 -41.52 6.33
CA THR A 409 -3.48 -41.19 6.70
C THR A 409 -2.67 -40.69 5.50
N CYS A 410 -1.78 -39.73 5.73
CA CYS A 410 -0.81 -39.28 4.73
C CYS A 410 0.26 -40.34 4.55
N GLU A 411 0.62 -40.63 3.30
CA GLU A 411 1.68 -41.59 2.95
C GLU A 411 2.34 -41.22 1.63
N GLN A 412 3.55 -41.71 1.36
CA GLN A 412 4.22 -41.49 0.08
C GLN A 412 3.46 -42.07 -1.12
N LEU A 413 3.59 -41.40 -2.26
CA LEU A 413 3.04 -41.82 -3.54
C LEU A 413 3.59 -43.20 -3.94
N ASP A 414 2.69 -44.14 -4.25
CA ASP A 414 2.98 -45.40 -4.95
C ASP A 414 4.07 -46.26 -4.28
N VAL A 415 3.99 -46.46 -2.95
CA VAL A 415 4.90 -47.40 -2.26
C VAL A 415 4.36 -48.81 -2.42
N CYS A 416 4.71 -49.40 -3.55
CA CYS A 416 4.44 -50.81 -3.78
C CYS A 416 4.92 -51.67 -2.60
N GLY A 417 4.02 -52.47 -2.03
CA GLY A 417 4.30 -53.33 -0.89
C GLY A 417 3.99 -52.73 0.47
N ASN A 418 3.13 -51.72 0.55
CA ASN A 418 2.69 -51.13 1.82
C ASN A 418 1.53 -51.92 2.47
N GLY A 419 0.94 -52.88 1.75
CA GLY A 419 -0.17 -53.73 2.18
C GLY A 419 -1.56 -53.19 1.80
N VAL A 420 -1.63 -52.11 1.02
CA VAL A 420 -2.86 -51.38 0.65
C VAL A 420 -2.93 -51.28 -0.87
N LEU A 421 -4.11 -51.57 -1.45
CA LEU A 421 -4.29 -51.49 -2.91
C LEU A 421 -4.87 -50.13 -3.31
N GLU A 422 -4.15 -49.35 -4.13
CA GLU A 422 -4.45 -47.98 -4.59
C GLU A 422 -4.72 -47.89 -6.12
N PRO A 423 -5.86 -48.45 -6.60
CA PRO A 423 -6.09 -48.62 -8.04
C PRO A 423 -6.35 -47.32 -8.80
N ALA A 424 -6.64 -46.21 -8.09
CA ALA A 424 -6.81 -44.90 -8.72
C ALA A 424 -5.47 -44.24 -9.09
N GLN A 425 -4.37 -44.71 -8.49
CA GLN A 425 -3.02 -44.19 -8.65
C GLN A 425 -2.17 -45.05 -9.61
N GLY A 426 -2.65 -46.23 -9.97
CA GLY A 426 -2.03 -47.11 -10.99
C GLY A 426 -1.60 -48.47 -10.45
N GLU A 427 -1.75 -48.69 -9.15
CA GLU A 427 -1.45 -49.95 -8.50
C GLU A 427 -2.47 -51.04 -8.86
N VAL A 428 -2.00 -52.22 -9.23
CA VAL A 428 -2.87 -53.33 -9.67
C VAL A 428 -2.96 -54.45 -8.63
N CYS A 429 -1.95 -54.55 -7.76
CA CYS A 429 -1.88 -55.44 -6.61
C CYS A 429 -1.01 -54.80 -5.53
N ASP A 430 -1.16 -55.25 -4.28
CA ASP A 430 -0.20 -55.02 -3.19
C ASP A 430 -0.28 -56.22 -2.23
N ASP A 431 0.85 -56.88 -1.96
CA ASP A 431 0.96 -58.03 -1.06
C ASP A 431 1.79 -57.75 0.22
N GLY A 432 2.07 -56.48 0.51
CA GLY A 432 2.78 -56.04 1.71
C GLY A 432 4.30 -56.18 1.64
N GLY A 433 4.87 -56.31 0.43
CA GLY A 433 6.31 -56.36 0.20
C GLY A 433 6.73 -55.93 -1.22
N THR A 434 8.04 -55.95 -1.46
CA THR A 434 8.63 -55.69 -2.79
C THR A 434 9.48 -56.87 -3.27
N ASP A 435 9.29 -58.03 -2.64
CA ASP A 435 9.86 -59.26 -3.15
C ASP A 435 9.13 -59.61 -4.46
N ASN A 436 9.78 -60.36 -5.35
CA ASN A 436 9.11 -60.88 -6.55
C ASN A 436 8.87 -62.38 -6.33
N GLY A 437 7.78 -62.91 -6.88
CA GLY A 437 7.38 -64.32 -6.83
C GLY A 437 6.39 -64.66 -5.72
N ASP A 438 5.83 -63.67 -5.02
CA ASP A 438 4.83 -63.77 -3.96
C ASP A 438 3.42 -63.31 -4.37
N GLY A 439 3.27 -62.82 -5.60
CA GLY A 439 1.98 -62.52 -6.23
C GLY A 439 1.85 -61.09 -6.72
N CYS A 440 2.62 -60.17 -6.18
CA CYS A 440 2.74 -58.81 -6.66
C CYS A 440 4.20 -58.43 -6.90
N SER A 441 4.52 -57.91 -8.08
CA SER A 441 5.90 -57.54 -8.38
C SER A 441 6.29 -56.25 -7.65
N ASN A 442 7.59 -55.98 -7.54
CA ASN A 442 8.14 -54.76 -6.93
C ASN A 442 7.76 -53.41 -7.61
N ASN A 443 6.97 -53.46 -8.68
CA ASN A 443 6.38 -52.32 -9.37
C ASN A 443 4.85 -52.40 -9.45
N CYS A 444 4.26 -53.24 -8.59
CA CYS A 444 2.83 -53.40 -8.35
C CYS A 444 1.98 -53.76 -9.55
N LEU A 445 2.56 -54.68 -10.33
CA LEU A 445 1.88 -55.41 -11.38
C LEU A 445 1.67 -56.85 -10.93
N LEU A 446 0.60 -57.45 -11.40
CA LEU A 446 0.29 -58.85 -11.11
C LEU A 446 1.39 -59.75 -11.68
N GLU A 447 1.88 -60.66 -10.86
CA GLU A 447 2.82 -61.70 -11.28
C GLU A 447 2.11 -62.88 -11.95
N GLU A 448 2.88 -63.86 -12.42
CA GLU A 448 2.36 -65.04 -13.11
C GLU A 448 1.26 -65.75 -12.30
N GLY A 449 0.12 -66.02 -12.95
CA GLY A 449 -1.07 -66.60 -12.32
C GLY A 449 -2.04 -65.59 -11.68
N GLY A 450 -1.67 -64.30 -11.61
CA GLY A 450 -2.56 -63.24 -11.14
C GLY A 450 -3.75 -63.01 -12.08
N SER A 451 -4.95 -62.82 -11.52
CA SER A 451 -6.18 -62.62 -12.32
C SER A 451 -6.21 -61.23 -12.95
N CYS A 452 -6.13 -61.15 -14.28
CA CYS A 452 -6.03 -59.91 -15.03
C CYS A 452 -7.17 -59.76 -16.06
N THR A 453 -7.33 -58.54 -16.58
CA THR A 453 -8.27 -58.22 -17.69
C THR A 453 -7.59 -57.52 -18.86
N LEU A 454 -6.37 -57.00 -18.65
CA LEU A 454 -5.57 -56.29 -19.64
C LEU A 454 -4.10 -56.66 -19.43
N GLY A 455 -3.32 -56.76 -20.51
CA GLY A 455 -1.88 -57.06 -20.41
C GLY A 455 -1.09 -56.05 -19.57
N THR A 456 -1.53 -54.79 -19.53
CA THR A 456 -0.90 -53.73 -18.70
C THR A 456 -1.01 -53.96 -17.20
N GLN A 457 -1.84 -54.92 -16.76
CA GLN A 457 -1.98 -55.29 -15.35
C GLN A 457 -0.91 -56.29 -14.90
N CYS A 458 -0.22 -56.93 -15.84
CA CYS A 458 0.73 -58.00 -15.58
C CYS A 458 2.17 -57.51 -15.69
N ALA A 459 3.07 -57.96 -14.82
CA ALA A 459 4.49 -57.65 -14.89
C ALA A 459 5.12 -58.12 -16.22
N THR A 460 4.57 -59.19 -16.81
CA THR A 460 4.95 -59.74 -18.11
C THR A 460 4.38 -58.95 -19.30
N GLY A 461 3.42 -58.07 -19.07
CA GLY A 461 2.68 -57.35 -20.11
C GLY A 461 1.64 -58.19 -20.86
N GLN A 462 1.44 -59.46 -20.48
CA GLN A 462 0.54 -60.41 -21.16
C GLN A 462 -0.54 -60.93 -20.22
N CYS A 463 -1.79 -60.93 -20.68
CA CYS A 463 -2.95 -61.35 -19.90
C CYS A 463 -3.80 -62.34 -20.69
N ASP A 464 -3.91 -63.57 -20.20
CA ASP A 464 -4.86 -64.58 -20.66
C ASP A 464 -6.18 -64.43 -19.88
N VAL A 465 -7.10 -63.65 -20.45
CA VAL A 465 -8.39 -63.30 -19.84
C VAL A 465 -9.36 -64.48 -19.73
N ASP A 466 -9.14 -65.55 -20.49
CA ASP A 466 -10.02 -66.73 -20.56
C ASP A 466 -9.41 -67.95 -19.86
N GLY A 467 -8.20 -67.84 -19.32
CA GLY A 467 -7.43 -68.96 -18.77
C GLY A 467 -6.60 -68.62 -17.53
N LEU A 468 -5.27 -68.64 -17.67
CA LEU A 468 -4.32 -68.68 -16.54
C LEU A 468 -4.04 -67.32 -15.87
N GLY A 469 -4.63 -66.22 -16.34
CA GLY A 469 -4.34 -64.87 -15.86
C GLY A 469 -3.05 -64.32 -16.46
N CYS A 470 -2.19 -63.69 -15.64
CA CYS A 470 -0.91 -63.19 -16.11
C CYS A 470 0.02 -64.35 -16.50
N VAL A 471 0.55 -64.30 -17.72
CA VAL A 471 1.41 -65.34 -18.31
C VAL A 471 2.63 -64.72 -18.97
N VAL A 472 3.69 -65.48 -19.23
CA VAL A 472 4.87 -64.97 -19.97
C VAL A 472 4.55 -64.78 -21.45
N CYS A 473 3.74 -65.69 -22.02
CA CYS A 473 3.32 -65.69 -23.41
C CYS A 473 2.00 -66.45 -23.57
N PHE A 474 1.36 -66.33 -24.73
CA PHE A 474 0.27 -67.21 -25.14
C PHE A 474 0.25 -67.36 -26.67
N ASP A 475 -0.16 -68.54 -27.13
CA ASP A 475 -0.29 -68.89 -28.55
C ASP A 475 -1.54 -68.19 -29.14
N ASP A 476 -1.34 -67.08 -29.85
CA ASP A 476 -2.40 -66.23 -30.37
C ASP A 476 -2.58 -66.32 -31.90
N GLN A 477 -1.77 -67.12 -32.60
CA GLN A 477 -1.77 -67.23 -34.06
C GLN A 477 -1.47 -68.65 -34.55
N VAL A 478 -2.36 -69.18 -35.40
CA VAL A 478 -2.10 -70.43 -36.12
C VAL A 478 -1.06 -70.21 -37.24
N GLY A 479 0.24 -70.44 -36.98
CA GLY A 479 1.30 -70.43 -38.00
C GLY A 479 2.65 -69.82 -37.57
N THR A 480 3.50 -69.45 -38.54
CA THR A 480 4.90 -68.99 -38.32
C THR A 480 5.03 -67.54 -37.79
N ALA A 481 4.06 -67.06 -37.01
CA ALA A 481 4.14 -65.75 -36.37
C ALA A 481 4.93 -65.85 -35.06
N ILE A 482 5.41 -64.71 -34.55
CA ILE A 482 6.00 -64.64 -33.20
C ILE A 482 4.83 -64.51 -32.24
N ASP A 483 4.73 -65.42 -31.28
CA ASP A 483 3.65 -65.44 -30.29
C ASP A 483 3.71 -64.22 -29.38
N ALA A 484 2.53 -63.78 -28.91
CA ALA A 484 2.44 -62.67 -27.98
C ALA A 484 3.24 -62.94 -26.69
N GLY A 485 4.12 -62.01 -26.32
CA GLY A 485 5.07 -62.16 -25.20
C GLY A 485 6.42 -62.76 -25.58
N CYS A 486 6.56 -63.34 -26.78
CA CYS A 486 7.78 -63.94 -27.28
C CYS A 486 8.56 -63.03 -28.24
N GLY A 487 9.84 -63.33 -28.42
CA GLY A 487 10.80 -62.48 -29.15
C GLY A 487 11.55 -63.23 -30.23
N GLY A 488 12.31 -62.52 -31.08
CA GLY A 488 12.96 -63.12 -32.26
C GLY A 488 14.00 -64.23 -32.00
N VAL A 489 14.43 -64.45 -30.75
CA VAL A 489 15.32 -65.56 -30.35
C VAL A 489 14.58 -66.78 -29.81
N ALA A 490 13.33 -66.61 -29.40
CA ALA A 490 12.45 -67.67 -28.90
C ALA A 490 11.02 -67.28 -29.30
N PRO A 491 10.63 -67.50 -30.57
CA PRO A 491 9.43 -66.89 -31.13
C PRO A 491 8.14 -67.63 -30.79
N TYR A 492 8.21 -68.85 -30.24
CA TYR A 492 7.06 -69.71 -29.98
C TYR A 492 6.80 -69.84 -28.49
N CYS A 493 5.54 -69.94 -28.08
CA CYS A 493 5.10 -70.12 -26.71
C CYS A 493 4.73 -71.58 -26.46
N ASP A 494 5.48 -72.27 -25.60
CA ASP A 494 5.12 -73.61 -25.14
C ASP A 494 4.07 -73.53 -24.02
N ALA A 495 2.83 -73.95 -24.32
CA ALA A 495 1.71 -73.99 -23.39
C ALA A 495 1.50 -75.38 -22.74
N SER A 496 2.40 -76.33 -22.94
CA SER A 496 2.27 -77.72 -22.48
C SER A 496 2.51 -77.89 -20.97
N GLY A 497 3.06 -76.86 -20.31
CA GLY A 497 3.34 -76.79 -18.88
C GLY A 497 2.24 -76.13 -18.04
N VAL A 498 2.50 -75.97 -16.73
CA VAL A 498 1.59 -75.26 -15.80
C VAL A 498 1.64 -73.73 -16.02
N PHE A 499 2.75 -73.22 -16.57
CA PHE A 499 2.92 -71.83 -16.99
C PHE A 499 3.59 -71.78 -18.36
N PRO A 500 3.07 -70.99 -19.32
CA PRO A 500 3.63 -70.90 -20.66
C PRO A 500 5.00 -70.21 -20.67
N PHE A 501 5.92 -70.62 -21.55
CA PHE A 501 7.24 -69.99 -21.70
C PHE A 501 7.70 -69.97 -23.16
N CYS A 502 8.57 -69.01 -23.51
CA CYS A 502 9.05 -68.87 -24.89
C CYS A 502 10.17 -69.85 -25.22
N VAL A 503 10.04 -70.55 -26.34
CA VAL A 503 10.99 -71.53 -26.90
C VAL A 503 11.49 -71.13 -28.28
N ALA A 504 12.71 -71.58 -28.60
CA ALA A 504 13.43 -71.26 -29.83
C ALA A 504 13.19 -72.25 -30.99
N GLY A 505 12.34 -73.27 -30.81
CA GLY A 505 12.17 -74.36 -31.78
C GLY A 505 10.78 -75.00 -31.80
N CYS A 506 10.68 -76.12 -32.53
CA CYS A 506 9.47 -76.95 -32.73
C CYS A 506 9.09 -77.76 -31.47
N ALA A 507 7.94 -78.48 -31.49
CA ALA A 507 7.52 -79.40 -30.42
C ALA A 507 6.85 -80.70 -30.95
N ASP A 508 7.11 -81.84 -30.30
CA ASP A 508 6.55 -83.17 -30.62
C ASP A 508 5.13 -83.34 -30.04
N ASP A 509 4.11 -83.51 -30.90
CA ASP A 509 2.69 -83.60 -30.51
C ASP A 509 2.12 -85.03 -30.52
N GLY A 510 2.98 -86.03 -30.78
CA GLY A 510 2.69 -87.45 -30.66
C GLY A 510 2.84 -88.26 -31.95
N PRO A 511 2.79 -89.61 -31.83
CA PRO A 511 3.29 -90.53 -32.85
C PRO A 511 2.63 -90.40 -34.23
N GLY A 512 3.45 -90.13 -35.26
CA GLY A 512 3.09 -90.20 -36.68
C GLY A 512 2.25 -89.03 -37.21
N ALA A 513 2.19 -87.92 -36.48
CA ALA A 513 1.66 -86.64 -36.95
C ALA A 513 2.79 -85.75 -37.51
N THR A 514 2.44 -84.54 -37.97
CA THR A 514 3.45 -83.52 -38.29
C THR A 514 3.59 -82.64 -37.08
N ASP A 515 4.77 -82.66 -36.47
CA ASP A 515 5.06 -81.96 -35.23
C ASP A 515 4.93 -80.45 -35.38
N ILE A 516 4.56 -79.80 -34.27
CA ILE A 516 4.25 -78.37 -34.24
C ILE A 516 5.52 -77.58 -34.58
N GLY A 517 5.42 -76.74 -35.60
CA GLY A 517 6.55 -75.97 -36.12
C GLY A 517 7.37 -76.69 -37.20
N CYS A 518 7.05 -77.94 -37.54
CA CYS A 518 7.71 -78.74 -38.57
C CYS A 518 6.82 -78.98 -39.79
N SER A 519 7.43 -79.19 -40.96
CA SER A 519 6.69 -79.41 -42.20
C SER A 519 7.55 -79.98 -43.33
N GLY A 520 6.90 -80.62 -44.30
CA GLY A 520 7.58 -81.12 -45.49
C GLY A 520 8.31 -82.43 -45.22
N ALA A 521 9.58 -82.51 -45.62
CA ALA A 521 10.43 -83.68 -45.40
C ALA A 521 11.11 -83.67 -44.02
N ASP A 522 10.93 -82.61 -43.23
CA ASP A 522 11.39 -82.52 -41.85
C ASP A 522 10.14 -82.23 -41.00
N ASN A 523 9.32 -83.26 -40.79
CA ASN A 523 7.99 -83.18 -40.17
C ASN A 523 7.94 -83.64 -38.71
N ALA A 524 9.06 -84.10 -38.15
CA ALA A 524 9.20 -84.45 -36.74
C ALA A 524 10.09 -83.43 -36.01
N CYS A 525 9.92 -83.26 -34.71
CA CYS A 525 10.68 -82.35 -33.88
C CYS A 525 11.61 -83.12 -32.94
N ASP A 526 12.91 -82.94 -33.13
CA ASP A 526 13.92 -83.44 -32.21
C ASP A 526 14.11 -82.46 -31.04
N GLU A 527 13.51 -82.78 -29.90
CA GLU A 527 13.65 -82.04 -28.64
C GLU A 527 14.84 -82.50 -27.79
N SER A 528 15.62 -83.50 -28.23
CA SER A 528 16.68 -84.11 -27.41
C SER A 528 17.91 -83.22 -27.19
N GLY A 529 17.95 -82.04 -27.84
CA GLY A 529 19.01 -81.04 -27.75
C GLY A 529 18.59 -79.72 -27.06
N SER A 530 19.56 -78.84 -26.80
CA SER A 530 19.32 -77.50 -26.23
C SER A 530 18.63 -76.52 -27.19
N ASN A 531 18.30 -76.95 -28.40
CA ASN A 531 17.58 -76.17 -29.40
C ASN A 531 16.72 -77.13 -30.24
N PRO A 532 15.39 -77.17 -30.07
CA PRO A 532 14.54 -78.08 -30.82
C PRO A 532 14.67 -77.84 -32.32
N ALA A 533 14.78 -78.90 -33.10
CA ALA A 533 15.01 -78.81 -34.53
C ALA A 533 14.09 -79.76 -35.30
N CYS A 534 13.53 -79.26 -36.40
CA CYS A 534 12.76 -80.09 -37.30
C CYS A 534 13.69 -81.03 -38.06
N VAL A 535 13.31 -82.31 -38.04
CA VAL A 535 14.02 -83.41 -38.67
C VAL A 535 13.03 -84.34 -39.36
N ASP A 536 13.55 -85.20 -40.22
CA ASP A 536 12.75 -86.12 -41.03
C ASP A 536 12.07 -87.20 -40.17
N CYS A 537 12.69 -87.61 -39.05
CA CYS A 537 12.04 -88.44 -38.05
C CYS A 537 12.77 -88.42 -36.70
N THR A 538 12.02 -88.67 -35.62
CA THR A 538 12.56 -89.01 -34.29
C THR A 538 12.18 -90.44 -33.89
N GLU A 539 11.11 -90.97 -34.49
CA GLU A 539 10.72 -92.36 -34.39
C GLU A 539 10.22 -92.96 -35.71
N THR A 540 10.10 -94.28 -35.78
CA THR A 540 9.70 -94.95 -37.04
C THR A 540 8.25 -94.64 -37.44
N ALA A 541 7.44 -94.10 -36.53
CA ALA A 541 6.06 -93.70 -36.84
C ALA A 541 5.99 -92.46 -37.74
N ASP A 542 7.04 -91.63 -37.76
CA ASP A 542 7.11 -90.38 -38.52
C ASP A 542 7.41 -90.63 -40.01
N CYS A 543 8.01 -91.80 -40.30
CA CYS A 543 8.44 -92.19 -41.63
C CYS A 543 7.28 -92.76 -42.47
N ALA A 544 7.45 -92.65 -43.80
CA ALA A 544 6.55 -93.27 -44.74
C ALA A 544 6.51 -94.80 -44.58
N LEU A 545 5.35 -95.40 -44.86
CA LEU A 545 5.11 -96.83 -44.67
C LEU A 545 6.12 -97.68 -45.47
N GLY A 546 7.06 -98.31 -44.76
CA GLY A 546 8.10 -99.17 -45.34
C GLY A 546 9.53 -98.71 -45.05
N ASP A 547 9.69 -97.47 -44.61
CA ASP A 547 10.98 -96.89 -44.20
C ASP A 547 11.13 -96.99 -42.68
N ALA A 548 12.36 -96.94 -42.18
CA ALA A 548 12.65 -96.92 -40.74
C ALA A 548 13.40 -95.66 -40.37
N CYS A 549 13.09 -95.11 -39.19
CA CYS A 549 13.84 -93.96 -38.71
C CYS A 549 15.23 -94.38 -38.27
N ASP A 550 16.28 -93.85 -38.91
CA ASP A 550 17.62 -93.86 -38.35
C ASP A 550 17.71 -92.72 -37.33
N VAL A 551 17.35 -93.05 -36.08
CA VAL A 551 17.36 -92.11 -34.93
C VAL A 551 18.75 -91.53 -34.63
N ALA A 552 19.82 -92.05 -35.21
CA ALA A 552 21.16 -91.46 -35.08
C ALA A 552 21.47 -90.44 -36.19
N ALA A 553 20.76 -90.54 -37.33
CA ALA A 553 20.91 -89.65 -38.47
C ALA A 553 19.71 -88.68 -38.63
N ASN A 554 18.66 -88.85 -37.81
CA ASN A 554 17.36 -88.19 -37.88
C ASN A 554 16.79 -88.17 -39.31
N SER A 555 16.84 -89.33 -39.97
CA SER A 555 16.43 -89.52 -41.37
C SER A 555 15.73 -90.86 -41.59
N CYS A 556 14.68 -90.87 -42.41
CA CYS A 556 14.01 -92.09 -42.85
C CYS A 556 14.84 -92.80 -43.92
N VAL A 557 15.14 -94.10 -43.71
CA VAL A 557 16.00 -94.93 -44.58
C VAL A 557 15.42 -96.27 -44.96
#